data_AF-A0A1I1P4P6-F1
#
_entry.id   AF-A0A1I1P4P6-F1
#
_cell.length_a   1.000
_cell.length_b   1.000
_cell.length_c   1.000
_cell.angle_alpha   90.00
_cell.angle_beta   90.00
_cell.angle_gamma   90.00
#
_symmetry.space_group_name_H-M   'P 1'
#
loop_
_entity.id
_entity.type
_entity.pdbx_description
1 polymer ?
#
loop_
_entity_poly.entity_id
_entity_poly.type
_entity_poly.pdbx_seq_one_letter_code
_entity_poly.pdbx_strand_id
1 'polypeptide(L)'
;MKKILVSFILFSTISISAQNQTYYRLIEYAKKAPESETKNIEDLSKYLARGAKTKKELVQLIYYWICLNIDYDIESYVNNTIDDVSAETTFSDRKSVCAGYSNLFQEICLNLKIKCEVITGYGKGYNYNGGYLKETNHAWNAVKIV
;
A
#
# COMPACT_ATOMS: atom_id res chain seq x y z
N MET A 1 -25.89 -24.26 -26.81
CA MET A 1 -25.32 -22.88 -26.74
C MET A 1 -25.98 -22.02 -25.65
N LYS A 2 -27.31 -21.85 -25.60
CA LYS A 2 -27.98 -21.03 -24.55
C LYS A 2 -27.73 -21.47 -23.08
N LYS A 3 -27.68 -22.79 -22.78
CA LYS A 3 -27.38 -23.29 -21.42
C LYS A 3 -25.94 -23.04 -20.96
N ILE A 4 -24.98 -23.02 -21.89
CA ILE A 4 -23.56 -22.71 -21.61
C ILE A 4 -23.41 -21.22 -21.32
N LEU A 5 -24.14 -20.36 -22.06
CA LEU A 5 -24.11 -18.91 -21.87
C LEU A 5 -24.66 -18.47 -20.50
N VAL A 6 -25.76 -19.10 -20.03
CA VAL A 6 -26.34 -18.82 -18.70
C VAL A 6 -25.43 -19.28 -17.55
N SER A 7 -24.75 -20.42 -17.69
CA SER A 7 -23.77 -20.90 -16.70
C SER A 7 -22.55 -19.97 -16.60
N PHE A 8 -22.12 -19.37 -17.71
CA PHE A 8 -21.01 -18.41 -17.73
C PHE A 8 -21.38 -17.08 -17.03
N ILE A 9 -22.62 -16.63 -17.18
CA ILE A 9 -23.15 -15.43 -16.53
C ILE A 9 -23.32 -15.62 -15.01
N LEU A 10 -23.73 -16.81 -14.54
CA LEU A 10 -23.78 -17.09 -13.11
C LEU A 10 -22.39 -17.20 -12.46
N PHE A 11 -21.39 -17.73 -13.18
CA PHE A 11 -20.04 -17.88 -12.63
C PHE A 11 -19.32 -16.53 -12.48
N SER A 12 -19.59 -15.58 -13.39
CA SER A 12 -18.99 -14.24 -13.34
C SER A 12 -19.55 -13.38 -12.20
N THR A 13 -20.84 -13.47 -11.89
CA THR A 13 -21.46 -12.67 -10.80
C THR A 13 -21.00 -13.12 -9.41
N ILE A 14 -20.85 -14.43 -9.18
CA ILE A 14 -20.34 -14.97 -7.91
C ILE A 14 -18.89 -14.52 -7.66
N SER A 15 -18.07 -14.50 -8.71
CA SER A 15 -16.66 -14.10 -8.63
C SER A 15 -16.50 -12.62 -8.27
N ILE A 16 -17.36 -11.74 -8.82
CA ILE A 16 -17.35 -10.30 -8.51
C ILE A 16 -17.75 -10.05 -7.06
N SER A 17 -18.81 -10.68 -6.57
CA SER A 17 -19.28 -10.53 -5.18
C SER A 17 -18.23 -11.02 -4.17
N ALA A 18 -17.52 -12.11 -4.47
CA ALA A 18 -16.46 -12.63 -3.60
C ALA A 18 -15.26 -11.66 -3.50
N GLN A 19 -14.83 -11.07 -4.62
CA GLN A 19 -13.74 -10.08 -4.61
C GLN A 19 -14.12 -8.82 -3.81
N ASN A 20 -15.37 -8.37 -3.92
CA ASN A 20 -15.87 -7.22 -3.18
C ASN A 20 -15.89 -7.50 -1.66
N GLN A 21 -16.32 -8.70 -1.25
CA GLN A 21 -16.28 -9.11 0.15
C GLN A 21 -14.85 -9.17 0.71
N THR A 22 -13.89 -9.69 -0.06
CA THR A 22 -12.48 -9.71 0.34
C THR A 22 -11.96 -8.29 0.51
N TYR A 23 -12.23 -7.39 -0.44
CA TYR A 23 -11.82 -5.98 -0.37
C TYR A 23 -12.28 -5.30 0.93
N TYR A 24 -13.59 -5.37 1.24
CA TYR A 24 -14.12 -4.79 2.47
C TYR A 24 -13.53 -5.40 3.73
N ARG A 25 -13.36 -6.73 3.75
CA ARG A 25 -12.75 -7.43 4.89
C ARG A 25 -11.34 -6.91 5.18
N LEU A 26 -10.52 -6.71 4.14
CA LEU A 26 -9.13 -6.27 4.32
C LEU A 26 -9.08 -4.82 4.83
N ILE A 27 -9.88 -3.92 4.26
CA ILE A 27 -9.95 -2.54 4.73
C ILE A 27 -10.42 -2.48 6.19
N GLU A 28 -11.48 -3.22 6.54
CA GLU A 28 -11.99 -3.23 7.90
C GLU A 28 -11.01 -3.84 8.90
N TYR A 29 -10.19 -4.82 8.48
CA TYR A 29 -9.11 -5.34 9.31
C TYR A 29 -8.02 -4.28 9.51
N ALA A 30 -7.56 -3.63 8.44
CA ALA A 30 -6.54 -2.59 8.52
C ALA A 30 -6.96 -1.41 9.43
N LYS A 31 -8.23 -0.97 9.35
CA LYS A 31 -8.79 0.08 10.23
C LYS A 31 -8.80 -0.29 11.72
N LYS A 32 -8.93 -1.59 12.03
CA LYS A 32 -9.09 -2.09 13.40
C LYS A 32 -7.77 -2.49 14.06
N ALA A 33 -6.63 -2.11 13.47
CA ALA A 33 -5.33 -2.32 14.09
C ALA A 33 -5.28 -1.61 15.45
N PRO A 34 -5.19 -2.34 16.57
CA PRO A 34 -5.19 -1.72 17.89
C PRO A 34 -3.83 -1.05 18.14
N GLU A 35 -3.80 -0.03 18.98
CA GLU A 35 -2.56 0.69 19.34
C GLU A 35 -1.46 -0.25 19.85
N SER A 36 -1.83 -1.33 20.53
CA SER A 36 -0.88 -2.32 21.03
C SER A 36 -0.08 -3.02 19.94
N GLU A 37 -0.65 -3.12 18.74
CA GLU A 37 -0.05 -3.75 17.56
C GLU A 37 0.57 -2.72 16.61
N THR A 38 0.46 -1.42 16.92
CA THR A 38 1.02 -0.33 16.10
C THR A 38 2.08 0.48 16.84
N LYS A 39 2.72 -0.13 17.85
CA LYS A 39 3.82 0.44 18.63
C LYS A 39 5.13 0.55 17.85
N ASN A 40 5.38 -0.43 16.98
CA ASN A 40 6.54 -0.48 16.10
C ASN A 40 6.17 -1.25 14.83
N ILE A 41 7.03 -1.16 13.82
CA ILE A 41 6.80 -1.75 12.50
C ILE A 41 6.76 -3.29 12.58
N GLU A 42 7.52 -3.92 13.49
CA GLU A 42 7.56 -5.37 13.66
C GLU A 42 6.21 -5.92 14.16
N ASP A 43 5.64 -5.29 15.19
CA ASP A 43 4.34 -5.67 15.75
C ASP A 43 3.22 -5.46 14.73
N LEU A 44 3.26 -4.34 13.99
CA LEU A 44 2.32 -4.10 12.89
C LEU A 44 2.42 -5.20 11.83
N SER A 45 3.65 -5.56 11.45
CA SER A 45 3.90 -6.59 10.45
C SER A 45 3.26 -7.92 10.87
N LYS A 46 3.47 -8.34 12.13
CA LYS A 46 2.86 -9.55 12.71
C LYS A 46 1.34 -9.47 12.71
N TYR A 47 0.77 -8.31 13.04
CA TYR A 47 -0.68 -8.10 13.00
C TYR A 47 -1.26 -8.26 11.58
N LEU A 48 -0.69 -7.56 10.60
CA LEU A 48 -1.15 -7.62 9.21
C LEU A 48 -1.05 -9.04 8.63
N ALA A 49 0.00 -9.79 8.99
CA ALA A 49 0.14 -11.19 8.61
C ALA A 49 -1.01 -12.07 9.09
N ARG A 50 -1.53 -11.85 10.31
CA ARG A 50 -2.67 -12.61 10.86
C ARG A 50 -3.98 -12.31 10.11
N GLY A 51 -4.11 -11.13 9.50
CA GLY A 51 -5.29 -10.73 8.74
C GLY A 51 -5.37 -11.31 7.32
N ALA A 52 -4.24 -11.77 6.78
CA ALA A 52 -4.15 -12.24 5.40
C ALA A 52 -4.29 -13.75 5.28
N LYS A 53 -4.99 -14.22 4.23
CA LYS A 53 -5.06 -15.65 3.84
C LYS A 53 -4.11 -15.99 2.70
N THR A 54 -3.68 -14.99 1.93
CA THR A 54 -2.77 -15.17 0.80
C THR A 54 -1.74 -14.05 0.80
N LYS A 55 -0.61 -14.23 0.10
CA LYS A 55 0.38 -13.15 -0.06
C LYS A 55 -0.18 -11.93 -0.77
N LYS A 56 -1.11 -12.12 -1.71
CA LYS A 56 -1.80 -11.00 -2.37
C LYS A 56 -2.59 -10.18 -1.36
N GLU A 57 -3.37 -10.85 -0.51
CA GLU A 57 -4.12 -10.17 0.56
C GLU A 57 -3.19 -9.51 1.59
N LEU A 58 -2.04 -10.11 1.88
CA LEU A 58 -1.04 -9.53 2.79
C LEU A 58 -0.50 -8.21 2.24
N VAL A 59 -0.07 -8.20 0.98
CA VAL A 59 0.38 -6.99 0.28
C VAL A 59 -0.73 -5.92 0.23
N GLN A 60 -1.97 -6.33 -0.01
CA GLN A 60 -3.12 -5.41 0.02
C GLN A 60 -3.38 -4.85 1.43
N LEU A 61 -3.22 -5.66 2.48
CA LEU A 61 -3.37 -5.18 3.87
C LEU A 61 -2.31 -4.15 4.24
N ILE A 62 -1.05 -4.36 3.85
CA ILE A 62 0.03 -3.38 4.05
C ILE A 62 -0.34 -2.07 3.35
N TYR A 63 -0.76 -2.15 2.09
CA TYR A 63 -1.21 -0.98 1.32
C TYR A 63 -2.37 -0.26 2.01
N TYR A 64 -3.43 -0.97 2.39
CA TYR A 64 -4.60 -0.34 3.01
C TYR A 64 -4.27 0.28 4.35
N TRP A 65 -3.47 -0.41 5.18
CA TRP A 65 -3.09 0.14 6.47
C TRP A 65 -2.30 1.43 6.31
N ILE A 66 -1.31 1.48 5.39
CA ILE A 66 -0.55 2.70 5.12
C ILE A 66 -1.47 3.82 4.64
N CYS A 67 -2.33 3.58 3.64
CA CYS A 67 -3.24 4.60 3.12
C CYS A 67 -4.25 5.14 4.14
N LEU A 68 -4.55 4.37 5.18
CA LEU A 68 -5.51 4.74 6.23
C LEU A 68 -4.86 5.44 7.42
N ASN A 69 -3.54 5.33 7.58
CA ASN A 69 -2.85 5.75 8.80
C ASN A 69 -1.67 6.70 8.54
N ILE A 70 -1.24 6.89 7.29
CA ILE A 70 -0.18 7.82 6.93
C ILE A 70 -0.80 8.92 6.08
N ASP A 71 -0.61 10.17 6.49
CA ASP A 71 -1.03 11.36 5.76
C ASP A 71 0.05 11.76 4.75
N TYR A 72 -0.37 12.30 3.60
CA TYR A 72 0.59 12.81 2.61
C TYR A 72 1.02 14.22 2.98
N ASP A 73 2.32 14.47 3.12
CA ASP A 73 2.86 15.78 3.47
C ASP A 73 2.95 16.71 2.26
N ILE A 74 1.80 17.25 1.87
CA ILE A 74 1.70 18.19 0.75
C ILE A 74 2.49 19.47 1.05
N GLU A 75 2.50 19.93 2.30
CA GLU A 75 3.14 21.19 2.68
C GLU A 75 4.66 21.11 2.49
N SER A 76 5.33 20.12 3.08
CA SER A 76 6.78 19.98 2.92
C SER A 76 7.16 19.68 1.48
N TYR A 77 6.33 18.92 0.76
CA TYR A 77 6.52 18.65 -0.66
C TYR A 77 6.48 19.91 -1.52
N VAL A 78 5.48 20.78 -1.34
CA VAL A 78 5.33 22.02 -2.13
C VAL A 78 6.41 23.02 -1.78
N ASN A 79 6.80 23.11 -0.50
CA ASN A 79 7.81 24.05 -0.02
C ASN A 79 9.26 23.56 -0.20
N ASN A 80 9.47 22.33 -0.68
CA ASN A 80 10.77 21.66 -0.75
C ASN A 80 11.51 21.61 0.59
N THR A 81 10.77 21.35 1.68
CA THR A 81 11.30 21.22 3.05
C THR A 81 11.10 19.81 3.58
N ILE A 82 11.17 18.81 2.70
CA ILE A 82 11.05 17.38 3.06
C ILE A 82 12.23 17.02 3.97
N ASP A 83 11.92 16.45 5.13
CA ASP A 83 12.90 16.01 6.13
C ASP A 83 13.15 14.48 6.00
N ASP A 84 13.37 13.78 7.11
CA ASP A 84 13.58 12.34 7.13
C ASP A 84 12.36 11.55 6.59
N VAL A 85 12.64 10.70 5.60
CA VAL A 85 11.67 9.82 4.94
C VAL A 85 11.96 8.34 5.22
N SER A 86 12.67 8.04 6.31
CA SER A 86 12.85 6.67 6.81
C SER A 86 11.51 6.00 7.13
N ALA A 87 11.52 4.66 7.16
CA ALA A 87 10.35 3.89 7.52
C ALA A 87 9.90 4.18 8.96
N GLU A 88 10.85 4.31 9.87
CA GLU A 88 10.66 4.61 11.28
C GLU A 88 10.01 5.98 11.50
N THR A 89 10.55 7.02 10.87
CA THR A 89 10.00 8.38 10.97
C THR A 89 8.61 8.46 10.32
N THR A 90 8.44 7.90 9.12
CA THR A 90 7.12 7.83 8.47
C THR A 90 6.09 7.12 9.34
N PHE A 91 6.49 6.01 9.97
CA PHE A 91 5.62 5.26 10.86
C PHE A 91 5.28 6.07 12.12
N SER A 92 6.27 6.65 12.79
CA SER A 92 6.09 7.43 14.01
C SER A 92 5.23 8.66 13.80
N ASP A 93 5.56 9.45 12.78
CA ASP A 93 4.94 10.75 12.53
C ASP A 93 3.57 10.63 11.86
N ARG A 94 3.26 9.43 11.35
CA ARG A 94 2.03 9.13 10.61
C ARG A 94 1.85 10.06 9.40
N LYS A 95 2.96 10.57 8.84
CA LYS A 95 2.96 11.57 7.78
C LYS A 95 4.26 11.49 6.98
N SER A 96 4.20 11.51 5.64
CA SER A 96 5.39 11.59 4.77
C SER A 96 5.03 11.89 3.32
N VAL A 97 6.02 11.86 2.43
CA VAL A 97 5.87 11.92 0.96
C VAL A 97 6.07 10.56 0.32
N CYS A 98 5.97 10.48 -1.02
CA CYS A 98 6.09 9.22 -1.77
C CYS A 98 7.28 8.31 -1.39
N ALA A 99 8.44 8.90 -1.05
CA ALA A 99 9.61 8.15 -0.58
C ALA A 99 9.34 7.44 0.75
N GLY A 100 8.81 8.14 1.76
CA GLY A 100 8.53 7.54 3.07
C GLY A 100 7.45 6.47 3.01
N TYR A 101 6.41 6.67 2.21
CA TYR A 101 5.42 5.62 1.92
C TYR A 101 6.09 4.37 1.34
N SER A 102 6.98 4.55 0.37
CA SER A 102 7.66 3.45 -0.30
C SER A 102 8.63 2.71 0.64
N ASN A 103 9.34 3.47 1.48
CA ASN A 103 10.27 2.93 2.46
C ASN A 103 9.54 2.14 3.56
N LEU A 104 8.47 2.70 4.13
CA LEU A 104 7.64 2.00 5.12
C LEU A 104 7.01 0.73 4.55
N PHE A 105 6.51 0.79 3.32
CA PHE A 105 5.95 -0.39 2.65
C PHE A 105 7.00 -1.48 2.47
N GLN A 106 8.22 -1.11 2.05
CA GLN A 106 9.34 -2.05 1.90
C GLN A 106 9.73 -2.66 3.25
N GLU A 107 9.84 -1.87 4.31
CA GLU A 107 10.24 -2.34 5.64
C GLU A 107 9.24 -3.37 6.19
N ILE A 108 7.94 -3.13 6.04
CA ILE A 108 6.91 -4.11 6.43
C ILE A 108 7.04 -5.38 5.57
N CYS A 109 7.31 -5.26 4.27
CA CYS A 109 7.55 -6.42 3.41
C CYS A 109 8.78 -7.23 3.85
N LEU A 110 9.88 -6.56 4.21
CA LEU A 110 11.11 -7.19 4.68
C LEU A 110 10.88 -7.99 5.96
N ASN A 111 10.18 -7.42 6.94
CA ASN A 111 9.77 -8.11 8.17
C ASN A 111 8.93 -9.37 7.89
N LEU A 112 8.16 -9.34 6.79
CA LEU A 112 7.31 -10.44 6.33
C LEU A 112 7.98 -11.36 5.30
N LYS A 113 9.26 -11.15 5.01
CA LYS A 113 10.05 -11.92 4.02
C LYS A 113 9.41 -11.90 2.61
N ILE A 114 8.76 -10.79 2.25
CA ILE A 114 8.21 -10.53 0.92
C ILE A 114 9.26 -9.73 0.15
N LYS A 115 9.63 -10.19 -1.05
CA LYS A 115 10.56 -9.44 -1.91
C LYS A 115 9.87 -8.17 -2.41
N CYS A 116 10.41 -7.03 -2.03
CA CYS A 116 9.90 -5.70 -2.33
C CYS A 116 11.08 -4.77 -2.59
N GLU A 117 11.03 -4.03 -3.69
CA GLU A 117 12.05 -3.05 -4.06
C GLU A 117 11.42 -1.67 -4.17
N VAL A 118 12.08 -0.65 -3.63
CA VAL A 118 11.75 0.76 -3.90
C VAL A 118 12.32 1.12 -5.27
N ILE A 119 11.48 1.72 -6.10
CA ILE A 119 11.83 2.23 -7.42
C ILE A 119 11.67 3.74 -7.37
N THR A 120 12.74 4.46 -7.72
CA THR A 120 12.69 5.90 -7.98
C THR A 120 12.55 6.17 -9.47
N GLY A 121 11.78 7.18 -9.82
CA GLY A 121 11.54 7.51 -11.21
C GLY A 121 10.65 8.73 -11.39
N TYR A 122 9.86 8.72 -12.46
CA TYR A 122 9.13 9.88 -12.95
C TYR A 122 7.63 9.71 -12.74
N GLY A 123 7.01 10.63 -12.00
CA GLY A 123 5.57 10.76 -11.81
C GLY A 123 5.05 12.06 -12.43
N LYS A 124 3.95 11.97 -13.19
CA LYS A 124 3.19 13.16 -13.64
C LYS A 124 2.34 13.66 -12.48
N GLY A 125 2.95 14.45 -11.60
CA GLY A 125 2.31 15.01 -10.41
C GLY A 125 1.74 16.41 -10.64
N TYR A 126 1.36 17.07 -9.53
CA TYR A 126 0.74 18.40 -9.51
C TYR A 126 1.50 19.47 -10.32
N ASN A 127 2.85 19.43 -10.30
CA ASN A 127 3.70 20.40 -11.00
C ASN A 127 3.99 20.03 -12.47
N TYR A 128 3.37 18.97 -13.02
CA TYR A 128 3.61 18.56 -14.39
C TYR A 128 2.96 19.52 -15.39
N ASN A 129 3.79 20.18 -16.20
CA ASN A 129 3.37 21.22 -17.15
C ASN A 129 3.42 20.75 -18.63
N GLY A 130 3.47 19.44 -18.88
CA GLY A 130 3.52 18.89 -20.23
C GLY A 130 4.93 18.75 -20.83
N GLY A 131 5.98 19.18 -20.13
CA GLY A 131 7.38 19.03 -20.56
C GLY A 131 8.03 17.69 -20.17
N TYR A 132 9.27 17.49 -20.63
CA TYR A 132 10.09 16.37 -20.21
C TYR A 132 10.53 16.52 -18.75
N LEU A 133 10.39 15.45 -17.98
CA LEU A 133 10.90 15.37 -16.60
C LEU A 133 12.40 15.08 -16.65
N LYS A 134 13.20 15.95 -16.04
CA LYS A 134 14.68 15.86 -16.06
C LYS A 134 15.20 15.02 -14.89
N GLU A 135 14.68 15.30 -13.70
CA GLU A 135 15.05 14.60 -12.47
C GLU A 135 13.93 13.67 -12.00
N THR A 136 14.30 12.57 -11.33
CA THR A 136 13.32 11.69 -10.68
C THR A 136 12.58 12.45 -9.60
N ASN A 137 11.26 12.38 -9.60
CA ASN A 137 10.38 13.13 -8.70
C ASN A 137 9.37 12.25 -7.98
N HIS A 138 9.49 10.93 -8.09
CA HIS A 138 8.56 10.00 -7.48
C HIS A 138 9.23 8.69 -7.06
N ALA A 139 8.63 8.02 -6.07
CA ALA A 139 9.03 6.71 -5.59
C ALA A 139 7.81 5.80 -5.44
N TRP A 140 7.96 4.52 -5.76
CA TRP A 140 6.94 3.47 -5.57
C TRP A 140 7.60 2.12 -5.30
N ASN A 141 6.81 1.10 -4.98
CA ASN A 141 7.32 -0.25 -4.75
C ASN A 141 7.01 -1.20 -5.92
N ALA A 142 7.93 -2.12 -6.22
CA ALA A 142 7.66 -3.34 -6.97
C ALA A 142 7.70 -4.54 -6.02
N VAL A 143 6.64 -5.35 -6.03
CA VAL A 143 6.44 -6.45 -5.07
C VAL A 143 6.31 -7.78 -5.79
N LYS A 144 7.09 -8.78 -5.39
CA LYS A 144 7.00 -10.13 -5.95
C LYS A 144 5.99 -10.97 -5.16
N ILE A 145 4.82 -11.18 -5.76
CA ILE A 145 3.77 -12.05 -5.23
C ILE A 145 3.91 -13.43 -5.91
N VAL A 146 4.46 -14.41 -5.19
CA VAL A 146 4.56 -15.82 -5.62
C VAL A 146 3.71 -16.75 -4.79
#